data_AF-A0A222VLL2-F1
#
_entry.id   AF-A0A222VLL2-F1
#
_cell.length_a   1.000
_cell.length_b   1.000
_cell.length_c   1.000
_cell.angle_alpha   90.00
_cell.angle_beta   90.00
_cell.angle_gamma   90.00
#
_symmetry.space_group_name_H-M   'P 1'
#
loop_
_entity.id
_entity.type
_entity.pdbx_description
1 polymer ?
#
loop_
_entity_poly.entity_id
_entity_poly.type
_entity_poly.pdbx_seq_one_letter_code
_entity_poly.pdbx_strand_id
1 'polypeptide(L)'
;MGDLSSDRPAQPSADAVANAALELQRARSALESGDGDLRALHEAVKGAARLTRSLAATVDRLVRYTPGTVENRKVARDLVADLRALRSCLTAGAALIDPAVDDLRDLADSAGSPTGGAGVGHSIGEPFDPDADFAARWEEWVSARPGT
;
A
#
# COMPACT_ATOMS: atom_id res chain seq x y z
N MET A 1 46.86 0.13 11.41
CA MET A 1 45.94 0.74 10.43
C MET A 1 44.78 -0.22 10.31
N GLY A 2 43.81 -0.10 11.20
CA GLY A 2 42.69 -1.03 11.32
C GLY A 2 41.52 -0.50 10.50
N ASP A 3 41.14 -1.26 9.48
CA ASP A 3 39.95 -1.03 8.68
C ASP A 3 38.73 -1.44 9.53
N LEU A 4 38.10 -0.45 10.15
CA LEU A 4 36.79 -0.61 10.79
C LEU A 4 35.77 -0.67 9.67
N SER A 5 35.70 -1.83 9.00
CA SER A 5 34.56 -2.21 8.18
C SER A 5 33.32 -1.98 9.01
N SER A 6 32.52 -0.99 8.59
CA SER A 6 31.30 -0.56 9.23
C SER A 6 30.27 -1.68 9.07
N ASP A 7 30.33 -2.66 9.97
CA ASP A 7 29.35 -3.73 10.10
C ASP A 7 28.09 -3.10 10.73
N ARG A 8 27.37 -2.31 9.94
CA ARG A 8 26.07 -1.76 10.33
C ARG A 8 25.16 -2.97 10.53
N PRO A 9 24.65 -3.22 11.75
CA PRO A 9 23.82 -4.37 12.00
C PRO A 9 22.60 -4.31 11.09
N ALA A 10 22.30 -5.43 10.41
CA ALA A 10 21.08 -5.60 9.64
C ALA A 10 19.89 -5.15 10.48
N GLN A 11 19.03 -4.30 9.93
CA GLN A 11 17.82 -3.85 10.59
C GLN A 11 16.66 -4.69 10.06
N PRO A 12 16.30 -5.81 10.73
CA PRO A 12 15.44 -6.82 10.12
C PRO A 12 14.05 -6.27 9.77
N SER A 13 13.59 -5.26 10.51
CA SER A 13 12.35 -4.53 10.22
C SER A 13 12.46 -3.62 8.99
N ALA A 14 13.59 -2.94 8.79
CA ALA A 14 13.80 -2.11 7.61
C ALA A 14 13.90 -2.99 6.35
N ASP A 15 14.62 -4.10 6.44
CA ASP A 15 14.75 -5.07 5.35
C ASP A 15 13.39 -5.70 5.00
N ALA A 16 12.58 -6.04 5.99
CA ALA A 16 11.23 -6.56 5.78
C ALA A 16 10.31 -5.54 5.07
N VAL A 17 10.39 -4.27 5.44
CA VAL A 17 9.63 -3.19 4.79
C VAL A 17 10.10 -2.96 3.36
N ALA A 18 11.42 -2.95 3.12
CA ALA A 18 11.99 -2.82 1.78
C ALA A 18 11.57 -3.98 0.86
N ASN A 19 11.60 -5.22 1.37
CA ASN A 19 11.12 -6.38 0.64
C ASN A 19 9.61 -6.29 0.33
N ALA A 20 8.79 -5.84 1.29
CA ALA A 20 7.37 -5.62 1.04
C ALA A 20 7.13 -4.56 -0.05
N ALA A 21 7.91 -3.47 -0.07
CA ALA A 21 7.84 -2.46 -1.11
C ALA A 21 8.19 -3.02 -2.50
N LEU A 22 9.24 -3.86 -2.59
CA LEU A 22 9.61 -4.54 -3.83
C LEU A 22 8.51 -5.46 -4.35
N GLU A 23 7.88 -6.26 -3.48
CA GLU A 23 6.78 -7.14 -3.89
C GLU A 23 5.55 -6.33 -4.38
N LEU A 24 5.27 -5.18 -3.76
CA LEU A 24 4.21 -4.28 -4.23
C LEU A 24 4.52 -3.67 -5.59
N GLN A 25 5.78 -3.28 -5.82
CA GLN A 25 6.21 -2.77 -7.11
C GLN A 25 6.06 -3.85 -8.20
N ARG A 26 6.44 -5.10 -7.91
CA ARG A 26 6.23 -6.22 -8.84
C ARG A 26 4.76 -6.47 -9.14
N ALA A 27 3.91 -6.48 -8.11
CA ALA A 27 2.48 -6.67 -8.28
C ALA A 27 1.87 -5.56 -9.16
N ARG A 28 2.30 -4.32 -8.96
CA ARG A 28 1.91 -3.19 -9.82
C ARG A 28 2.38 -3.38 -11.26
N SER A 29 3.66 -3.70 -11.49
CA SER A 29 4.16 -3.91 -12.85
C SER A 29 3.44 -5.06 -13.57
N ALA A 30 3.03 -6.10 -12.85
CA ALA A 30 2.22 -7.19 -13.40
C ALA A 30 0.81 -6.73 -13.83
N LEU A 31 0.22 -5.77 -13.12
CA LEU A 31 -1.05 -5.14 -13.53
C LEU A 31 -0.88 -4.24 -14.76
N GLU A 32 0.26 -3.54 -14.88
CA GLU A 32 0.57 -2.65 -16.00
C GLU A 32 0.93 -3.42 -17.28
N SER A 33 1.53 -4.61 -17.18
CA SER A 33 1.97 -5.43 -18.33
C SER A 33 0.84 -6.22 -19.03
N GLY A 34 -0.42 -5.81 -18.85
CA GLY A 34 -1.60 -6.67 -18.82
C GLY A 34 -1.89 -7.64 -19.99
N ASP A 35 -2.36 -8.83 -19.59
CA ASP A 35 -3.40 -9.66 -20.25
C ASP A 35 -4.43 -10.08 -19.16
N GLY A 36 -4.86 -9.11 -18.35
CA GLY A 36 -5.60 -9.35 -17.11
C GLY A 36 -7.10 -9.52 -17.35
N ASP A 37 -7.63 -10.71 -17.08
CA ASP A 37 -9.07 -10.94 -17.01
C ASP A 37 -9.68 -10.44 -15.68
N LEU A 38 -11.00 -10.50 -15.57
CA LEU A 38 -11.74 -10.06 -14.39
C LEU A 38 -11.30 -10.79 -13.09
N ARG A 39 -10.78 -12.01 -13.21
CA ARG A 39 -10.27 -12.79 -12.08
C ARG A 39 -8.92 -12.25 -11.59
N ALA A 40 -8.04 -11.85 -12.50
CA ALA A 40 -6.79 -11.18 -12.15
C ALA A 40 -7.05 -9.86 -11.41
N LEU A 41 -8.03 -9.08 -11.87
CA LEU A 41 -8.46 -7.85 -11.19
C LEU A 41 -9.01 -8.14 -9.79
N HIS A 42 -9.90 -9.14 -9.64
CA HIS A 42 -10.44 -9.54 -8.35
C HIS A 42 -9.33 -9.94 -7.35
N GLU A 43 -8.38 -10.78 -7.75
CA GLU A 43 -7.27 -11.17 -6.87
C GLU A 43 -6.35 -9.99 -6.51
N ALA A 44 -6.15 -9.04 -7.43
CA ALA A 44 -5.39 -7.83 -7.14
C ALA A 44 -6.08 -6.94 -6.09
N VAL A 45 -7.38 -6.68 -6.24
CA VAL A 45 -8.17 -5.87 -5.28
C VAL A 45 -8.22 -6.56 -3.91
N LYS A 46 -8.42 -7.87 -3.88
CA LYS A 46 -8.36 -8.69 -2.65
C LYS A 46 -6.98 -8.66 -1.99
N GLY A 47 -5.91 -8.66 -2.79
CA GLY A 47 -4.53 -8.48 -2.34
C GLY A 47 -4.33 -7.11 -1.67
N ALA A 48 -4.80 -6.03 -2.31
CA ALA A 48 -4.76 -4.68 -1.76
C ALA A 48 -5.53 -4.59 -0.42
N ALA A 49 -6.72 -5.19 -0.33
CA ALA A 49 -7.49 -5.23 0.91
C ALA A 49 -6.75 -5.96 2.05
N ARG A 50 -6.04 -7.05 1.74
CA ARG A 50 -5.21 -7.79 2.72
C ARG A 50 -3.99 -6.97 3.16
N LEU A 51 -3.34 -6.27 2.23
CA LEU A 51 -2.22 -5.39 2.52
C LEU A 51 -2.64 -4.26 3.46
N THR A 52 -3.73 -3.55 3.15
CA THR A 52 -4.23 -2.44 3.98
C THR A 52 -4.49 -2.89 5.41
N ARG A 53 -5.10 -4.08 5.61
CA ARG A 53 -5.29 -4.66 6.95
C ARG A 53 -3.97 -5.02 7.64
N SER A 54 -3.01 -5.55 6.90
CA SER A 54 -1.70 -5.92 7.42
C SER A 54 -0.89 -4.69 7.86
N LEU A 55 -1.00 -3.60 7.11
CA LEU A 55 -0.41 -2.32 7.47
C LEU A 55 -1.10 -1.74 8.71
N ALA A 56 -2.43 -1.79 8.80
CA ALA A 56 -3.16 -1.36 10.00
C ALA A 56 -2.71 -2.14 11.25
N ALA A 57 -2.55 -3.47 11.15
CA ALA A 57 -2.05 -4.30 12.26
C ALA A 57 -0.60 -3.99 12.64
N THR A 58 0.24 -3.63 11.66
CA THR A 58 1.62 -3.17 11.91
C THR A 58 1.62 -1.83 12.65
N VAL A 59 0.77 -0.89 12.24
CA VAL A 59 0.60 0.40 12.93
C VAL A 59 0.11 0.20 14.37
N ASP A 60 -0.80 -0.74 14.63
CA ASP A 60 -1.21 -1.09 16.00
C ASP A 60 -0.01 -1.57 16.86
N ARG A 61 0.98 -2.26 16.28
CA ARG A 61 2.21 -2.64 16.98
C ARG A 61 3.10 -1.43 17.24
N LEU A 62 3.25 -0.53 16.27
CA LEU A 62 4.03 0.70 16.43
C LEU A 62 3.46 1.57 17.56
N VAL A 63 2.14 1.77 17.60
CA VAL A 63 1.45 2.50 18.68
C VAL A 63 1.78 1.93 20.07
N ARG A 64 1.88 0.60 20.19
CA ARG A 64 2.24 -0.05 21.47
C ARG A 64 3.71 0.09 21.81
N TYR A 65 4.59 0.12 20.81
CA TYR A 65 6.05 0.15 21.00
C TYR A 65 6.56 1.58 21.30
N THR A 66 6.00 2.59 20.65
CA THR A 66 6.47 3.99 20.71
C THR A 66 6.67 4.53 22.14
N PRO A 67 5.74 4.37 23.11
CA PRO A 67 5.92 4.93 24.45
C PRO A 67 7.08 4.33 25.24
N GLY A 68 7.49 3.10 24.92
CA GLY A 68 8.59 2.40 25.58
C GLY A 68 9.96 2.67 24.94
N THR A 69 9.99 3.26 23.75
CA THR A 69 11.24 3.46 22.97
C THR A 69 11.60 4.93 22.80
N VAL A 70 10.61 5.82 22.71
CA VAL A 70 10.85 7.26 22.52
C VAL A 70 10.94 7.95 23.89
N GLU A 71 12.15 8.36 24.28
CA GLU A 71 12.41 8.98 25.58
C GLU A 71 11.68 10.33 25.77
N ASN A 72 11.57 11.12 24.69
CA ASN A 72 10.86 12.39 24.72
C ASN A 72 9.34 12.15 24.74
N ARG A 73 8.73 12.34 25.92
CA ARG A 73 7.29 12.11 26.15
C ARG A 73 6.36 12.92 25.25
N LYS A 74 6.76 14.14 24.82
CA LYS A 74 5.96 14.95 23.91
C LYS A 74 5.96 14.31 22.52
N VAL A 75 7.15 14.04 21.98
CA VAL A 75 7.33 13.38 20.67
C VAL A 75 6.65 12.02 20.65
N ALA A 76 6.79 11.22 21.71
CA ALA A 76 6.13 9.92 21.82
C ALA A 76 4.59 10.01 21.74
N ARG A 77 4.01 11.03 22.38
CA ARG A 77 2.56 11.27 22.37
C ARG A 77 2.08 11.70 20.99
N ASP A 78 2.76 12.65 20.38
CA ASP A 78 2.41 13.19 19.07
C ASP A 78 2.48 12.07 18.02
N LEU A 79 3.57 11.30 18.00
CA LEU A 79 3.72 10.14 17.12
C LEU A 79 2.62 9.08 17.34
N VAL A 80 2.23 8.79 18.58
CA VAL A 80 1.11 7.87 18.86
C VAL A 80 -0.21 8.41 18.31
N ALA A 81 -0.45 9.72 18.39
CA ALA A 81 -1.65 10.34 17.83
C ALA A 81 -1.69 10.18 16.30
N ASP A 82 -0.58 10.48 15.63
CA ASP A 82 -0.45 10.35 14.18
C ASP A 82 -0.64 8.89 13.72
N LEU A 83 0.00 7.94 14.41
CA LEU A 83 -0.17 6.51 14.12
C LEU A 83 -1.61 6.04 14.32
N ARG A 84 -2.32 6.55 15.33
CA ARG A 84 -3.76 6.23 15.52
C ARG A 84 -4.63 6.82 14.42
N ALA A 85 -4.32 8.04 13.96
CA ALA A 85 -5.01 8.64 12.82
C ALA A 85 -4.79 7.78 11.56
N LEU A 86 -3.53 7.43 11.25
CA LEU A 86 -3.18 6.54 10.14
C LEU A 86 -3.92 5.19 10.22
N ARG A 87 -3.94 4.55 11.39
CA ARG A 87 -4.67 3.29 11.61
C ARG A 87 -6.16 3.43 11.28
N SER A 88 -6.76 4.56 11.65
CA SER A 88 -8.18 4.84 11.36
C SER A 88 -8.42 5.01 9.87
N CYS A 89 -7.54 5.72 9.16
CA CYS A 89 -7.58 5.86 7.70
C CYS A 89 -7.44 4.50 7.00
N LEU A 90 -6.51 3.65 7.44
CA LEU A 90 -6.34 2.30 6.87
C LEU A 90 -7.55 1.42 7.13
N THR A 91 -8.17 1.53 8.30
CA THR A 91 -9.42 0.79 8.62
C THR A 91 -10.55 1.24 7.69
N ALA A 92 -10.71 2.54 7.49
CA ALA A 92 -11.70 3.09 6.57
C ALA A 92 -11.41 2.67 5.11
N GLY A 93 -10.15 2.73 4.67
CA GLY A 93 -9.73 2.28 3.35
C GLY A 93 -10.04 0.80 3.10
N ALA A 94 -9.78 -0.07 4.08
CA ALA A 94 -10.15 -1.48 3.99
C ALA A 94 -11.68 -1.67 3.87
N ALA A 95 -12.47 -0.94 4.67
CA ALA A 95 -13.92 -0.99 4.62
C ALA A 95 -14.51 -0.49 3.29
N LEU A 96 -13.81 0.43 2.60
CA LEU A 96 -14.21 0.91 1.27
C LEU A 96 -13.87 -0.08 0.15
N ILE A 97 -12.79 -0.85 0.30
CA ILE A 97 -12.35 -1.83 -0.69
C ILE A 97 -13.18 -3.12 -0.61
N ASP A 98 -13.62 -3.51 0.58
CA ASP A 98 -14.32 -4.78 0.79
C ASP A 98 -15.56 -4.99 -0.10
N PRO A 99 -16.47 -4.01 -0.27
CA PRO A 99 -17.59 -4.14 -1.21
C PRO A 99 -17.13 -4.38 -2.65
N ALA A 100 -16.06 -3.71 -3.09
CA ALA A 100 -15.53 -3.88 -4.44
C ALA A 100 -14.94 -5.29 -4.66
N VAL A 101 -14.41 -5.93 -3.61
CA VAL A 101 -13.99 -7.34 -3.69
C VAL A 101 -15.19 -8.25 -3.91
N ASP A 102 -16.27 -8.04 -3.17
CA ASP A 102 -17.50 -8.83 -3.30
C ASP A 102 -18.14 -8.62 -4.69
N ASP A 103 -18.24 -7.37 -5.16
CA ASP A 103 -18.79 -7.05 -6.49
C ASP A 103 -17.99 -7.74 -7.62
N LEU A 104 -16.66 -7.73 -7.53
CA LEU A 104 -15.79 -8.36 -8.53
C LEU A 104 -15.90 -9.89 -8.50
N ARG A 105 -16.09 -10.50 -7.33
CA ARG A 105 -16.38 -11.94 -7.22
C ARG A 105 -17.68 -12.28 -7.92
N ASP A 106 -18.75 -11.55 -7.63
CA ASP A 106 -20.07 -11.80 -8.18
C ASP A 106 -20.09 -11.62 -9.71
N LEU A 107 -19.34 -10.63 -10.23
CA LEU A 107 -19.13 -10.43 -11.66
C LEU A 107 -18.30 -11.56 -12.30
N ALA A 108 -17.24 -12.04 -11.64
CA ALA A 108 -16.40 -13.13 -12.15
C ALA A 108 -17.18 -14.46 -12.21
N ASP A 109 -18.01 -14.72 -11.20
CA ASP A 109 -18.90 -15.89 -11.16
C ASP A 109 -19.99 -15.80 -12.25
N SER A 110 -20.47 -14.58 -12.57
CA SER A 110 -21.42 -14.33 -13.65
C SER A 110 -20.79 -14.42 -15.05
N ALA A 111 -19.51 -14.05 -15.19
CA ALA A 111 -18.74 -14.10 -16.43
C ALA A 111 -18.26 -15.51 -16.83
N GLY A 112 -18.56 -16.54 -16.03
CA GLY A 112 -18.38 -17.95 -16.39
C GLY A 112 -19.20 -18.43 -17.62
N SER A 113 -19.98 -17.54 -18.25
CA SER A 113 -20.53 -17.76 -19.61
C SER A 113 -19.55 -17.22 -20.67
N PRO A 114 -19.18 -18.03 -21.69
CA PRO A 114 -18.02 -17.77 -22.52
C PRO A 114 -18.34 -16.72 -23.59
N THR A 115 -17.87 -15.49 -23.41
CA THR A 115 -17.58 -14.58 -24.53
C THR A 115 -16.33 -13.77 -24.23
N GLY A 116 -15.33 -13.97 -25.08
CA GLY A 116 -13.98 -13.44 -24.93
C GLY A 116 -13.88 -11.91 -25.05
N GLY A 117 -12.85 -11.37 -24.40
CA GLY A 117 -12.44 -9.98 -24.51
C GLY A 117 -11.02 -9.91 -25.08
N ALA A 118 -10.88 -9.22 -26.20
CA ALA A 118 -9.62 -8.97 -26.89
C ALA A 118 -8.75 -7.99 -26.12
N GLY A 119 -7.46 -8.34 -25.94
CA GLY A 119 -6.45 -7.50 -25.30
C GLY A 119 -6.12 -6.25 -26.12
N VAL A 120 -6.10 -5.11 -25.45
CA VAL A 120 -5.60 -3.84 -25.99
C VAL A 120 -4.17 -3.67 -25.49
N GLY A 121 -3.22 -3.62 -26.42
CA GLY A 121 -1.80 -3.44 -26.08
C GLY A 121 -1.52 -2.08 -25.46
N HIS A 122 -0.64 -2.04 -24.46
CA HIS A 122 -0.08 -0.77 -24.02
C HIS A 122 1.36 -0.84 -23.54
N SER A 123 2.03 0.29 -23.76
CA SER A 123 3.46 0.53 -23.63
C SER A 123 3.94 0.50 -22.19
N ILE A 124 5.17 -0.02 -22.02
CA ILE A 124 5.89 -0.10 -20.75
C ILE A 124 6.15 1.34 -20.26
N GLY A 125 5.45 1.75 -19.21
CA GLY A 125 5.57 3.06 -18.58
C GLY A 125 6.86 3.22 -17.78
N GLU A 126 7.28 4.47 -17.60
CA GLU A 126 8.41 4.91 -16.76
C GLU A 126 8.43 4.23 -15.36
N PRO A 127 9.61 4.10 -14.73
CA PRO A 127 9.72 3.58 -13.36
C PRO A 127 8.82 4.37 -12.40
N PHE A 128 7.94 3.65 -11.69
CA PHE A 128 7.07 4.27 -10.69
C PHE A 128 7.88 4.71 -9.45
N ASP A 129 7.86 6.01 -9.17
CA ASP A 129 8.32 6.60 -7.91
C ASP A 129 7.09 6.91 -7.01
N PRO A 130 6.89 6.15 -5.91
CA PRO A 130 5.73 6.32 -5.03
C PRO A 130 5.73 7.65 -4.28
N ASP A 131 6.89 8.22 -3.99
CA ASP A 131 6.99 9.49 -3.25
C ASP A 131 6.64 10.66 -4.19
N ALA A 132 7.12 10.61 -5.43
CA ALA A 132 6.77 11.59 -6.45
C ALA A 132 5.28 11.54 -6.82
N ASP A 133 4.69 10.35 -6.98
CA ASP A 133 3.26 10.20 -7.27
C ASP A 133 2.39 10.69 -6.09
N PHE A 134 2.77 10.36 -4.85
CA PHE A 134 2.08 10.88 -3.67
C PHE A 134 2.14 12.42 -3.61
N ALA A 135 3.31 13.02 -3.82
CA ALA A 135 3.48 14.47 -3.82
C ALA A 135 2.57 15.14 -4.87
N ALA A 136 2.54 14.60 -6.09
CA ALA A 136 1.67 15.11 -7.15
C ALA A 136 0.17 15.01 -6.79
N ARG A 137 -0.27 13.88 -6.25
CA ARG A 137 -1.67 13.69 -5.80
C ARG A 137 -2.04 14.59 -4.63
N TRP A 138 -1.10 14.84 -3.73
CA TRP A 138 -1.32 15.77 -2.62
C TRP A 138 -1.50 17.20 -3.11
N GLU A 139 -0.66 17.66 -4.06
CA GLU A 139 -0.80 18.98 -4.68
C GLU A 139 -2.13 19.13 -5.43
N GLU A 140 -2.53 18.09 -6.18
CA GLU A 140 -3.83 18.04 -6.85
C GLU A 140 -4.98 18.21 -5.86
N TRP A 141 -4.97 17.45 -4.75
CA TRP A 141 -6.01 17.53 -3.72
C TRP A 141 -6.03 18.88 -3.00
N VAL A 142 -4.86 19.45 -2.67
CA VAL A 142 -4.76 20.78 -2.06
C VAL A 142 -5.33 21.84 -3.01
N SER A 143 -5.03 21.74 -4.30
CA SER A 143 -5.49 22.67 -5.34
C SER A 143 -6.99 22.54 -5.62
N ALA A 144 -7.57 21.35 -5.41
CA ALA A 144 -8.99 21.07 -5.61
C ALA A 144 -9.88 21.54 -4.44
N ARG A 145 -9.31 22.05 -3.34
CA ARG A 145 -10.10 22.59 -2.23
C ARG A 145 -10.73 23.93 -2.63
N PRO A 146 -12.07 24.07 -2.61
CA PRO A 146 -12.70 25.38 -2.71
C PRO A 146 -12.20 26.25 -1.56
N GLY A 147 -11.86 27.51 -1.83
CA GLY A 147 -11.38 28.47 -0.83
C GLY A 147 -12.27 28.47 0.41
N THR A 148 -11.67 28.22 1.57
CA THR A 148 -12.29 28.32 2.90
C THR A 148 -12.81 29.71 3.18
#